data_AF-A0A2T2SHF8-F1
#
_entry.id   AF-A0A2T2SHF8-F1
#
_cell.length_a   1.000
_cell.length_b   1.000
_cell.length_c   1.000
_cell.angle_alpha   90.00
_cell.angle_beta   90.00
_cell.angle_gamma   90.00
#
_symmetry.space_group_name_H-M   'P 1'
#
loop_
_entity.id
_entity.type
_entity.pdbx_description
1 polymer ?
#
loop_
_entity_poly.entity_id
_entity_poly.type
_entity_poly.pdbx_seq_one_letter_code
_entity_poly.pdbx_strand_id
1 'polypeptide(L)'
;MGFPIEDQNECTDESALFCIEEARTPVHLGEARVEVVAHETGAPGPTYLGIHDDENTAVAATLGTLRRRGGRLVEVRHTGERNFTFELEQTTYAFDPNRIFTDAGAEAALRDQGAFSEAALEATRAFAERLLEVVGFEQLREEGRLIVTVHN
;
A
#
# COMPACT_ATOMS: atom_id res chain seq x y z
N MET A 1 -0.46 23.39 -21.22
CA MET A 1 -1.86 23.04 -20.91
C MET A 1 -1.81 22.14 -19.69
N GLY A 2 -2.05 22.71 -18.51
CA GLY A 2 -2.12 21.94 -17.27
C GLY A 2 -3.52 21.37 -17.13
N PHE A 3 -3.63 20.06 -16.94
CA PHE A 3 -4.86 19.45 -16.47
C PHE A 3 -5.04 19.86 -15.00
N PRO A 4 -6.22 20.34 -14.58
CA PRO A 4 -6.48 20.60 -13.18
C PRO A 4 -6.49 19.25 -12.46
N ILE A 5 -5.78 19.17 -11.34
CA ILE A 5 -5.95 18.05 -10.40
C ILE A 5 -7.21 18.42 -9.61
N GLU A 6 -8.34 17.88 -10.05
CA GLU A 6 -9.61 17.97 -9.31
C GLU A 6 -9.43 17.26 -7.96
N ASP A 7 -9.69 18.01 -6.89
CA ASP A 7 -9.88 17.50 -5.53
C ASP A 7 -10.96 16.41 -5.57
N GLN A 8 -10.56 15.14 -5.48
CA GLN A 8 -11.44 13.96 -5.53
C GLN A 8 -12.26 13.77 -4.23
N ASN A 9 -12.55 14.86 -3.51
CA ASN A 9 -13.38 14.83 -2.31
C ASN A 9 -14.88 14.91 -2.68
N GLU A 10 -15.30 14.08 -3.64
CA GLU A 10 -16.64 14.08 -4.19
C GLU A 10 -17.49 12.98 -3.55
N CYS A 11 -18.16 13.36 -2.45
CA CYS A 11 -19.34 12.67 -1.94
C CYS A 11 -20.59 13.15 -2.73
N THR A 12 -20.59 12.96 -4.05
CA THR A 12 -21.62 13.45 -4.99
C THR A 12 -22.44 12.34 -5.64
N ASP A 13 -22.23 11.07 -5.27
CA ASP A 13 -23.03 9.94 -5.76
C ASP A 13 -24.24 9.68 -4.84
N GLU A 14 -25.45 9.92 -5.34
CA GLU A 14 -26.71 9.75 -4.59
C GLU A 14 -26.99 8.29 -4.13
N SER A 15 -26.20 7.32 -4.59
CA SER A 15 -26.28 5.91 -4.17
C SER A 15 -25.20 5.49 -3.17
N ALA A 16 -24.23 6.37 -2.86
CA ALA A 16 -23.21 6.12 -1.86
C ALA A 16 -23.78 6.28 -0.44
N LEU A 17 -23.64 5.24 0.37
CA LEU A 17 -24.06 5.23 1.77
C LEU A 17 -22.99 5.81 2.70
N PHE A 18 -21.72 5.82 2.26
CA PHE A 18 -20.59 6.30 3.02
C PHE A 18 -19.66 7.15 2.16
N CYS A 19 -19.25 8.31 2.68
CA CYS A 19 -18.15 9.09 2.11
C CYS A 19 -16.82 8.42 2.46
N ILE A 20 -15.80 8.61 1.61
CA ILE A 20 -14.45 8.10 1.83
C ILE A 20 -13.54 9.29 2.14
N GLU A 21 -12.84 9.23 3.26
CA GLU A 21 -11.75 10.12 3.61
C GLU A 21 -10.41 9.47 3.22
N GLU A 22 -9.53 10.24 2.57
CA GLU A 22 -8.21 9.78 2.15
C GLU A 22 -7.13 10.36 3.06
N ALA A 23 -6.30 9.49 3.64
CA ALA A 23 -5.12 9.85 4.42
C ALA A 23 -3.87 9.31 3.73
N ARG A 24 -2.87 10.18 3.50
CA ARG A 24 -1.61 9.81 2.85
C ARG A 24 -0.47 9.85 3.84
N THR A 25 0.24 8.73 3.97
CA THR A 25 1.43 8.62 4.81
C THR A 25 2.64 8.32 3.93
N PRO A 26 3.61 9.25 3.84
CA PRO A 26 4.85 8.96 3.14
C PRO A 26 5.70 7.97 3.95
N VAL A 27 6.21 6.95 3.28
CA VAL A 27 7.14 5.96 3.82
C VAL A 27 8.40 5.97 2.95
N HIS A 28 9.56 6.00 3.60
CA HIS A 28 10.85 6.04 2.93
C HIS A 28 11.47 4.65 2.80
N LEU A 29 12.14 4.40 1.69
CA LEU A 29 12.89 3.19 1.39
C LEU A 29 14.20 3.60 0.68
N GLY A 30 15.29 3.70 1.43
CA GLY A 30 16.50 4.36 0.92
C GLY A 30 16.17 5.79 0.47
N GLU A 31 16.56 6.14 -0.76
CA GLU A 31 16.22 7.43 -1.38
C GLU A 31 14.82 7.46 -2.03
N ALA A 32 14.13 6.32 -2.12
CA ALA A 32 12.79 6.25 -2.69
C ALA A 32 11.73 6.70 -1.66
N ARG A 33 10.69 7.37 -2.16
CA ARG A 33 9.50 7.76 -1.40
C ARG A 33 8.30 6.99 -1.92
N VAL A 34 7.61 6.32 -1.01
CA VAL A 34 6.40 5.55 -1.25
C VAL A 34 5.23 6.22 -0.53
N GLU A 35 4.06 6.27 -1.15
CA GLU A 35 2.87 6.83 -0.50
C GLU A 35 1.93 5.69 -0.09
N VAL A 36 1.72 5.52 1.21
CA VAL A 36 0.67 4.63 1.71
C VAL A 36 -0.60 5.45 1.83
N VAL A 37 -1.64 5.06 1.12
CA VAL A 37 -2.92 5.77 1.05
C VAL A 37 -3.99 4.95 1.74
N ALA A 38 -4.56 5.50 2.81
CA ALA A 38 -5.67 4.90 3.53
C ALA A 38 -6.98 5.60 3.13
N HIS A 39 -7.97 4.79 2.76
CA HIS A 39 -9.33 5.19 2.43
C HIS A 39 -10.25 4.68 3.52
N GLU A 40 -10.86 5.58 4.26
CA GLU A 40 -11.69 5.25 5.42
C GLU A 40 -13.08 5.83 5.27
N THR A 41 -14.08 5.06 5.67
CA THR A 41 -15.48 5.50 5.63
C THR A 41 -16.00 5.93 7.01
N GLY A 42 -15.20 5.74 8.07
CA GLY A 42 -15.65 5.84 9.46
C GLY A 42 -16.67 4.78 9.90
N ALA A 43 -17.20 3.98 8.96
CA ALA A 43 -18.16 2.93 9.22
C ALA A 43 -17.46 1.58 9.47
N PRO A 44 -17.99 0.74 10.37
CA PRO A 44 -17.41 -0.57 10.66
C PRO A 44 -17.46 -1.46 9.41
N GLY A 45 -16.39 -2.20 9.17
CA GLY A 45 -16.28 -3.11 8.03
C GLY A 45 -14.93 -3.82 7.97
N PRO A 46 -14.70 -4.67 6.97
CA PRO A 46 -13.41 -5.30 6.74
C PRO A 46 -12.34 -4.27 6.34
N THR A 47 -11.08 -4.62 6.60
CA THR A 47 -9.93 -3.87 6.10
C THR A 47 -9.38 -4.56 4.86
N TYR A 48 -9.28 -3.81 3.77
CA TYR A 48 -8.68 -4.25 2.51
C TYR A 48 -7.26 -3.72 2.40
N LEU A 49 -6.36 -4.52 1.82
CA LEU A 49 -4.96 -4.15 1.61
C LEU A 49 -4.55 -4.43 0.15
N GLY A 50 -4.22 -3.39 -0.60
CA GLY A 50 -3.61 -3.49 -1.93
C GLY A 50 -2.13 -3.14 -1.82
N ILE A 51 -1.24 -3.99 -2.34
CA ILE A 51 0.21 -3.86 -2.11
C ILE A 51 0.94 -3.51 -3.40
N HIS A 52 0.45 -3.97 -4.56
CA HIS A 52 1.00 -3.57 -5.84
C HIS A 52 0.28 -2.35 -6.40
N ASP A 53 1.05 -1.42 -6.98
CA ASP A 53 0.53 -0.19 -7.59
C ASP A 53 -0.13 -0.44 -8.96
N ASP A 54 0.09 -1.62 -9.56
CA ASP A 54 -0.59 -2.05 -10.79
C ASP A 54 -1.96 -2.72 -10.56
N GLU A 55 -2.38 -2.88 -9.29
CA GLU A 55 -3.66 -3.45 -8.87
C GLU A 55 -4.85 -2.47 -8.95
N ASN A 56 -4.75 -1.45 -9.81
CA ASN A 56 -5.70 -0.34 -9.95
C ASN A 56 -7.16 -0.76 -10.15
N THR A 57 -7.39 -1.90 -10.82
CA THR A 57 -8.76 -2.43 -11.03
C THR A 57 -9.36 -2.97 -9.74
N ALA A 58 -8.55 -3.65 -8.92
CA ALA A 58 -8.98 -4.20 -7.63
C ALA A 58 -9.22 -3.06 -6.61
N VAL A 59 -8.39 -2.01 -6.63
CA VAL A 59 -8.59 -0.78 -5.85
C VAL A 59 -9.92 -0.12 -6.20
N ALA A 60 -10.19 0.11 -7.50
CA ALA A 60 -11.44 0.73 -7.95
C ALA A 60 -12.69 -0.06 -7.53
N ALA A 61 -12.67 -1.39 -7.66
CA ALA A 61 -13.76 -2.26 -7.23
C ALA A 61 -13.97 -2.22 -5.71
N THR A 62 -12.88 -2.13 -4.95
CA THR A 62 -12.90 -2.06 -3.49
C THR A 62 -13.46 -0.73 -3.00
N LEU A 63 -13.05 0.40 -3.58
CA LEU A 63 -13.62 1.72 -3.29
C LEU A 63 -15.14 1.75 -3.54
N GLY A 64 -15.60 1.14 -4.62
CA GLY A 64 -17.04 0.97 -4.87
C GLY A 64 -17.75 0.16 -3.78
N THR A 65 -17.08 -0.82 -3.18
CA THR A 65 -17.60 -1.60 -2.06
C THR A 65 -17.63 -0.80 -0.77
N LEU A 66 -16.57 -0.04 -0.46
CA LEU A 66 -16.51 0.86 0.70
C LEU A 66 -17.67 1.85 0.68
N ARG A 67 -17.93 2.52 -0.45
CA ARG A 67 -19.04 3.47 -0.61
C ARG A 67 -20.42 2.87 -0.29
N ARG A 68 -20.59 1.56 -0.47
CA ARG A 68 -21.87 0.86 -0.24
C ARG A 68 -21.96 0.15 1.11
N ARG A 69 -20.84 -0.26 1.70
CA ARG A 69 -20.81 -1.19 2.84
C ARG A 69 -20.00 -0.70 4.05
N GLY A 70 -19.21 0.36 3.89
CA GLY A 70 -18.28 0.81 4.91
C GLY A 70 -17.00 -0.04 4.95
N GLY A 71 -16.13 0.26 5.90
CA GLY A 71 -14.81 -0.35 6.04
C GLY A 71 -13.67 0.58 5.63
N ARG A 72 -12.52 -0.05 5.37
CA ARG A 72 -11.23 0.63 5.15
C ARG A 72 -10.45 -0.06 4.04
N LEU A 73 -9.76 0.69 3.21
CA LEU A 73 -8.79 0.20 2.22
C LEU A 73 -7.46 0.90 2.46
N VAL A 74 -6.37 0.15 2.54
CA VAL A 74 -5.02 0.70 2.50
C VAL A 74 -4.38 0.24 1.20
N GLU A 75 -3.85 1.16 0.42
CA GLU A 75 -3.09 0.87 -0.80
C GLU A 75 -1.70 1.48 -0.73
N VAL A 76 -0.74 0.90 -1.44
CA VAL A 76 0.61 1.42 -1.58
C VAL A 76 0.77 1.97 -2.99
N ARG A 77 0.96 3.29 -3.11
CA ARG A 77 1.17 3.99 -4.38
C ARG A 77 2.64 4.37 -4.56
N HIS A 78 3.19 4.12 -5.75
CA HIS A 78 4.57 4.49 -6.08
C HIS A 78 4.71 4.95 -7.55
N THR A 79 5.62 4.32 -8.29
CA THR A 79 6.05 4.68 -9.64
C THR A 79 5.13 4.13 -10.73
N GLY A 80 4.09 3.35 -10.40
CA GLY A 80 3.22 2.66 -11.34
C GLY A 80 3.79 1.35 -11.90
N GLU A 81 4.92 0.88 -11.37
CA GLU A 81 5.56 -0.38 -11.78
C GLU A 81 5.19 -1.53 -10.83
N ARG A 82 5.37 -2.78 -11.26
CA ARG A 82 5.05 -3.95 -10.40
C ARG A 82 6.04 -4.14 -9.24
N ASN A 83 7.30 -3.80 -9.46
CA ASN A 83 8.36 -3.95 -8.48
C ASN A 83 8.70 -2.59 -7.88
N PHE A 84 9.04 -2.57 -6.60
CA PHE A 84 9.64 -1.40 -5.99
C PHE A 84 11.09 -1.31 -6.42
N THR A 85 11.52 -0.11 -6.81
CA THR A 85 12.92 0.19 -7.12
C THR A 85 13.40 1.32 -6.20
N PHE A 86 14.57 1.16 -5.60
CA PHE A 86 15.17 2.18 -4.74
C PHE A 86 16.69 2.23 -4.92
N GLU A 87 17.27 3.38 -4.63
CA GLU A 87 18.73 3.55 -4.63
C GLU A 87 19.26 3.57 -3.20
N LEU A 88 20.37 2.88 -2.99
CA LEU A 88 21.13 2.87 -1.75
C LEU A 88 22.62 2.77 -2.10
N GLU A 89 23.43 3.70 -1.57
CA GLU A 89 24.89 3.73 -1.81
C GLU A 89 25.26 3.66 -3.30
N GLN A 90 24.53 4.41 -4.14
CA GLN A 90 24.71 4.45 -5.61
C GLN A 90 24.41 3.12 -6.34
N THR A 91 23.81 2.15 -5.65
CA THR A 91 23.33 0.90 -6.24
C THR A 91 21.81 0.91 -6.28
N THR A 92 21.25 0.56 -7.43
CA THR A 92 19.81 0.40 -7.61
C THR A 92 19.40 -1.01 -7.22
N TYR A 93 18.42 -1.12 -6.34
CA TYR A 93 17.81 -2.37 -5.87
C TYR A 93 16.35 -2.41 -6.29
N ALA A 94 15.83 -3.62 -6.50
CA ALA A 94 14.41 -3.82 -6.71
C ALA A 94 13.90 -5.05 -5.96
N PHE A 95 12.61 -5.07 -5.61
CA PHE A 95 11.96 -6.23 -5.01
C PHE A 95 10.46 -6.29 -5.32
N ASP A 96 9.89 -7.50 -5.17
CA ASP A 96 8.44 -7.71 -5.17
C ASP A 96 7.88 -7.48 -3.76
N PRO A 97 6.98 -6.50 -3.54
CA PRO A 97 6.48 -6.14 -2.22
C PRO A 97 5.61 -7.23 -1.58
N ASN A 98 5.09 -8.21 -2.32
CA ASN A 98 4.37 -9.33 -1.71
C ASN A 98 5.30 -10.33 -1.01
N ARG A 99 6.63 -10.21 -1.16
CA ARG A 99 7.61 -11.14 -0.58
C ARG A 99 8.37 -10.55 0.62
N ILE A 100 8.19 -9.27 0.95
CA ILE A 100 9.05 -8.57 1.93
C ILE A 100 8.69 -8.80 3.41
N PHE A 101 7.55 -9.42 3.70
CA PHE A 101 7.06 -9.61 5.08
C PHE A 101 7.75 -10.73 5.86
N THR A 102 8.72 -11.41 5.24
CA THR A 102 9.56 -12.41 5.89
C THR A 102 11.00 -12.23 5.46
N ASP A 103 11.94 -12.54 6.35
CA ASP A 103 13.37 -12.46 6.07
C ASP A 103 13.77 -13.22 4.81
N ALA A 104 13.37 -14.49 4.74
CA ALA A 104 13.65 -15.35 3.59
C ALA A 104 13.01 -14.84 2.30
N GLY A 105 11.83 -14.23 2.40
CA GLY A 105 11.13 -13.65 1.25
C GLY A 105 11.77 -12.35 0.76
N ALA A 106 12.17 -11.45 1.67
CA ALA A 106 12.84 -10.19 1.34
C ALA A 106 14.21 -10.45 0.71
N GLU A 107 14.99 -11.37 1.29
CA GLU A 107 16.28 -11.80 0.76
C GLU A 107 16.14 -12.42 -0.63
N ALA A 108 15.16 -13.32 -0.83
CA ALA A 108 14.89 -13.90 -2.14
C ALA A 108 14.45 -12.86 -3.16
N ALA A 109 13.60 -11.91 -2.78
CA ALA A 109 13.09 -10.88 -3.67
C ALA A 109 14.20 -9.96 -4.19
N LEU A 110 15.14 -9.55 -3.32
CA LEU A 110 16.30 -8.76 -3.72
C LEU A 110 17.23 -9.54 -4.67
N ARG A 111 17.50 -10.82 -4.35
CA ARG A 111 18.36 -11.67 -5.19
C ARG A 111 17.77 -11.96 -6.56
N ASP A 112 16.47 -12.22 -6.63
CA ASP A 112 15.78 -12.50 -7.89
C ASP A 112 15.83 -11.30 -8.85
N GLN A 113 15.97 -10.08 -8.32
CA GLN A 113 16.11 -8.84 -9.09
C GLN A 113 17.57 -8.42 -9.34
N GLY A 114 18.55 -9.22 -8.91
CA GLY A 114 19.94 -9.14 -9.33
C GLY A 114 20.89 -8.38 -8.40
N ALA A 115 20.40 -7.57 -7.45
CA ALA A 115 21.25 -6.84 -6.50
C ALA A 115 20.87 -7.17 -5.04
N PHE A 116 21.87 -7.56 -4.24
CA PHE A 116 21.69 -7.87 -2.83
C PHE A 116 22.80 -7.25 -1.98
N SER A 117 22.41 -6.63 -0.86
CA SER A 117 23.31 -6.24 0.22
C SER A 117 22.56 -6.34 1.55
N GLU A 118 23.29 -6.51 2.66
CA GLU A 118 22.69 -6.54 3.99
C GLU A 118 21.96 -5.22 4.29
N ALA A 119 22.54 -4.09 3.87
CA ALA A 119 21.90 -2.77 4.03
C ALA A 119 20.59 -2.65 3.25
N ALA A 120 20.51 -3.22 2.04
CA ALA A 120 19.27 -3.25 1.26
C ALA A 120 18.22 -4.18 1.89
N LEU A 121 18.64 -5.31 2.48
CA LEU A 121 17.75 -6.20 3.23
C LEU A 121 17.17 -5.50 4.46
N GLU A 122 18.00 -4.85 5.25
CA GLU A 122 17.57 -4.06 6.42
C GLU A 122 16.63 -2.92 6.03
N ALA A 123 16.92 -2.19 4.95
CA ALA A 123 16.03 -1.14 4.44
C ALA A 123 14.67 -1.71 4.01
N THR A 124 14.67 -2.87 3.36
CA THR A 124 13.45 -3.56 2.92
C THR A 124 12.63 -4.05 4.12
N ARG A 125 13.28 -4.58 5.16
CA ARG A 125 12.64 -4.97 6.43
C ARG A 125 12.01 -3.79 7.14
N ALA A 126 12.77 -2.71 7.33
CA ALA A 126 12.29 -1.50 7.97
C ALA A 126 11.09 -0.90 7.23
N PHE A 127 11.10 -0.95 5.89
CA PHE A 127 9.95 -0.56 5.08
C PHE A 127 8.73 -1.46 5.32
N ALA A 128 8.92 -2.78 5.34
CA ALA A 128 7.83 -3.74 5.58
C ALA A 128 7.19 -3.55 6.97
N GLU A 129 8.01 -3.37 8.01
CA GLU A 129 7.56 -3.09 9.37
C GLU A 129 6.78 -1.78 9.43
N ARG A 130 7.32 -0.72 8.81
CA ARG A 130 6.66 0.58 8.77
C ARG A 130 5.33 0.53 8.03
N LEU A 131 5.24 -0.26 6.95
CA LEU A 131 3.99 -0.49 6.24
C LEU A 131 2.94 -1.16 7.15
N LEU A 132 3.33 -2.21 7.87
CA LEU A 132 2.44 -2.90 8.82
C LEU A 132 1.97 -2.00 9.95
N GLU A 133 2.83 -1.10 10.46
CA GLU A 133 2.47 -0.09 11.44
C GLU A 133 1.41 0.88 10.90
N VAL A 134 1.59 1.41 9.68
CA VAL A 134 0.61 2.32 9.04
C VAL A 134 -0.71 1.61 8.76
N VAL A 135 -0.66 0.33 8.41
CA VAL A 135 -1.85 -0.52 8.28
C VAL A 135 -2.52 -0.75 9.65
N GLY A 136 -1.80 -0.62 10.76
CA GLY A 136 -2.32 -0.96 12.09
C GLY A 136 -2.50 -2.47 12.26
N PHE A 137 -1.63 -3.27 11.63
CA PHE A 137 -1.76 -4.73 11.56
C PHE A 137 -1.88 -5.39 12.94
N GLU A 138 -1.04 -4.99 13.91
CA GLU A 138 -1.09 -5.55 15.26
C GLU A 138 -2.43 -5.27 15.96
N GLN A 139 -2.95 -4.04 15.84
CA GLN A 139 -4.25 -3.70 16.40
C GLN A 139 -5.38 -4.53 15.75
N LEU A 140 -5.38 -4.65 14.42
CA LEU A 140 -6.37 -5.45 13.70
C LEU A 140 -6.31 -6.92 14.10
N ARG A 141 -5.09 -7.44 14.30
CA ARG A 141 -4.83 -8.81 14.76
C ARG A 141 -5.33 -9.03 16.20
N GLU A 142 -5.03 -8.11 17.13
CA GLU A 142 -5.49 -8.17 18.53
C GLU A 142 -7.01 -8.11 18.64
N GLU A 143 -7.66 -7.28 17.81
CA GLU A 143 -9.11 -7.16 17.76
C GLU A 143 -9.79 -8.33 17.01
N GLY A 144 -9.03 -9.24 16.40
CA GLY A 144 -9.57 -10.36 15.60
C GLY A 144 -10.29 -9.90 14.33
N ARG A 145 -9.88 -8.78 13.74
CA ARG A 145 -10.46 -8.20 12.52
C ARG A 145 -10.03 -8.98 11.29
N LEU A 146 -10.91 -9.00 10.27
CA LEU A 146 -10.62 -9.60 8.97
C LEU A 146 -9.82 -8.61 8.10
N ILE A 147 -8.67 -9.06 7.62
CA ILE A 147 -7.89 -8.39 6.59
C ILE A 147 -8.05 -9.16 5.28
N VAL A 148 -8.39 -8.46 4.20
CA VAL A 148 -8.52 -9.03 2.86
C VAL A 148 -7.48 -8.38 1.96
N THR A 149 -6.51 -9.13 1.47
CA THR A 149 -5.60 -8.62 0.44
C THR A 149 -6.31 -8.65 -0.91
N VAL A 150 -6.17 -7.58 -1.68
CA VAL A 150 -6.78 -7.44 -3.00
C VAL A 150 -5.69 -7.48 -4.04
N HIS A 151 -5.86 -8.32 -5.06
CA HIS A 151 -4.90 -8.53 -6.14
C HIS A 151 -5.67 -8.65 -7.48
N ASN A 152 -5.02 -8.35 -8.62
CA ASN A 152 -5.59 -8.49 -9.97
C ASN A 152 -4.86 -9.52 -10.85
#